data_AF-A0AAU1K2A2-F1
#
_entry.id   AF-A0AAU1K2A2-F1
#
_cell.length_a   1.000
_cell.length_b   1.000
_cell.length_c   1.000
_cell.angle_alpha   90.00
_cell.angle_beta   90.00
_cell.angle_gamma   90.00
#
_symmetry.space_group_name_H-M   'P 1'
#
loop_
_entity.id
_entity.type
_entity.pdbx_description
1 polymer ?
#
loop_
_entity_poly.entity_id
_entity_poly.type
_entity_poly.pdbx_seq_one_letter_code
_entity_poly.pdbx_strand_id
1 'polypeptide(L)'
;MSSLMRGELELARLELTEKAKHTGKGAGAFGAAGLVALYGVAALIAAAIIALALVMDAWLAAVLVGVVLLVIAGGIALFGKKQVSEGTPMKPERATENLRRDVDAVKHRHAEDHTPRSTP
;
A
#
# COMPACT_ATOMS: atom_id res chain seq x y z
N MET A 1 -17.87 -20.68 -33.81
CA MET A 1 -17.89 -20.05 -32.47
C MET A 1 -16.62 -20.33 -31.66
N SER A 2 -16.17 -21.59 -31.54
CA SER A 2 -14.97 -21.99 -30.77
C SER A 2 -13.65 -21.29 -31.19
N SER A 3 -13.46 -20.98 -32.47
CA SER A 3 -12.23 -20.33 -32.98
C SER A 3 -12.09 -18.85 -32.59
N LEU A 4 -13.20 -18.11 -32.52
CA LEU A 4 -13.19 -16.68 -32.16
C LEU A 4 -12.88 -16.48 -30.68
N MET A 5 -13.52 -17.26 -29.80
CA MET A 5 -13.22 -17.25 -28.36
C MET A 5 -11.75 -17.60 -28.07
N ARG A 6 -11.17 -18.53 -28.84
CA ARG A 6 -9.73 -18.85 -28.72
C ARG A 6 -8.84 -17.68 -29.15
N GLY A 7 -9.20 -16.99 -30.23
CA GLY A 7 -8.47 -15.82 -30.72
C GLY A 7 -8.50 -14.65 -29.73
N GLU A 8 -9.65 -14.35 -29.13
CA GLU A 8 -9.76 -13.30 -28.10
C GLU A 8 -8.98 -13.66 -26.83
N LEU A 9 -9.01 -14.92 -26.42
CA LEU A 9 -8.21 -15.41 -25.28
C LEU A 9 -6.70 -15.36 -25.57
N GLU A 10 -6.28 -15.67 -26.80
CA GLU A 10 -4.88 -15.61 -27.21
C GLU A 10 -4.38 -14.17 -27.28
N LEU A 11 -5.19 -13.26 -27.84
CA LEU A 11 -4.89 -11.83 -27.87
C LEU A 11 -4.83 -11.24 -26.45
N ALA A 12 -5.81 -11.56 -25.59
CA ALA A 12 -5.79 -11.15 -24.20
C ALA A 12 -4.57 -11.69 -23.45
N ARG A 13 -4.15 -12.94 -23.72
CA ARG A 13 -2.91 -13.50 -23.15
C ARG A 13 -1.67 -12.76 -23.63
N LEU A 14 -1.60 -12.39 -24.92
CA LEU A 14 -0.49 -11.61 -25.47
C LEU A 14 -0.40 -10.24 -24.79
N GLU A 15 -1.50 -9.50 -24.76
CA GLU A 15 -1.55 -8.17 -24.11
C GLU A 15 -1.20 -8.25 -22.62
N LEU A 16 -1.75 -9.22 -21.90
CA LEU A 16 -1.42 -9.44 -20.48
C LEU A 16 0.05 -9.79 -20.29
N THR A 17 0.63 -10.62 -21.15
CA THR A 17 2.04 -11.01 -21.06
C THR A 17 2.96 -9.82 -21.36
N GLU A 18 2.63 -9.02 -22.36
CA GLU A 18 3.41 -7.84 -22.73
C GLU A 18 3.34 -6.76 -21.64
N LYS A 19 2.15 -6.52 -21.09
CA LYS A 19 1.93 -5.63 -19.96
C LYS A 19 2.62 -6.13 -18.68
N ALA A 20 2.57 -7.43 -18.41
CA ALA A 20 3.27 -8.06 -17.30
C ALA A 20 4.80 -7.97 -17.46
N LYS A 21 5.33 -8.15 -18.67
CA LYS A 21 6.75 -8.01 -18.97
C LYS A 21 7.24 -6.57 -18.79
N HIS A 22 6.46 -5.59 -19.24
CA HIS A 22 6.80 -4.17 -19.06
C HIS A 22 6.74 -3.77 -17.58
N THR A 23 5.65 -4.11 -16.89
CA THR A 23 5.49 -3.83 -15.46
C THR A 23 6.52 -4.58 -14.61
N GLY A 24 6.81 -5.83 -14.94
CA GLY A 24 7.78 -6.68 -14.25
C GLY A 24 9.22 -6.19 -14.41
N LYS A 25 9.60 -5.69 -15.59
CA LYS A 25 10.90 -5.02 -15.78
C LYS A 25 11.02 -3.76 -14.92
N GLY A 26 9.96 -2.95 -14.88
CA GLY A 26 9.91 -1.75 -14.04
C GLY A 26 10.04 -2.08 -12.55
N ALA A 27 9.23 -3.03 -12.05
CA ALA A 27 9.28 -3.50 -10.67
C ALA A 27 10.65 -4.12 -10.32
N GLY A 28 11.23 -4.91 -11.23
CA GLY A 28 12.56 -5.49 -11.04
C GLY A 28 13.67 -4.43 -10.98
N ALA A 29 13.64 -3.44 -11.87
CA ALA A 29 14.60 -2.33 -11.87
C ALA A 29 14.46 -1.47 -10.61
N PHE A 30 13.24 -1.15 -10.18
CA PHE A 30 12.99 -0.41 -8.93
C PHE A 30 13.45 -1.20 -7.70
N GLY A 31 13.21 -2.52 -7.67
CA GLY A 31 13.70 -3.39 -6.61
C GLY A 31 15.23 -3.38 -6.53
N ALA A 32 15.91 -3.54 -7.67
CA ALA A 32 17.37 -3.48 -7.75
C ALA A 32 17.90 -2.10 -7.32
N ALA A 33 17.31 -1.01 -7.81
CA ALA A 33 17.68 0.34 -7.42
C ALA A 33 17.50 0.58 -5.91
N GLY A 34 16.41 0.09 -5.33
CA GLY A 34 16.18 0.14 -3.88
C GLY A 34 17.26 -0.61 -3.09
N LEU A 35 17.67 -1.79 -3.56
CA LEU A 35 18.73 -2.58 -2.93
C LEU A 35 20.09 -1.88 -3.02
N VAL A 36 20.44 -1.35 -4.19
CA VAL A 36 21.67 -0.55 -4.38
C VAL A 36 21.66 0.69 -3.50
N ALA A 37 20.54 1.42 -3.43
CA ALA A 37 20.38 2.58 -2.56
C ALA A 37 20.52 2.20 -1.09
N LEU A 38 19.96 1.07 -0.65
CA LEU A 38 20.10 0.56 0.72
C LEU A 38 21.57 0.33 1.08
N TYR A 39 22.33 -0.37 0.22
CA TYR A 39 23.76 -0.58 0.43
C TYR A 39 24.56 0.73 0.34
N GLY A 40 24.18 1.66 -0.53
CA GLY A 40 24.77 2.99 -0.61
C GLY A 40 24.61 3.78 0.69
N VAL A 41 23.41 3.78 1.27
CA VAL A 41 23.16 4.41 2.58
C VAL A 41 23.98 3.72 3.68
N ALA A 42 24.05 2.40 3.70
CA ALA A 42 24.89 1.67 4.66
C ALA A 42 26.38 2.04 4.54
N ALA A 43 26.89 2.17 3.32
CA ALA A 43 28.26 2.61 3.07
C ALA A 43 28.51 4.05 3.54
N LEU A 44 27.56 4.97 3.33
CA LEU A 44 27.65 6.34 3.82
C LEU A 44 27.62 6.42 5.35
N ILE A 45 26.80 5.60 6.00
CA ILE A 45 26.79 5.47 7.47
C ILE A 45 28.16 5.00 7.96
N ALA A 46 28.71 3.95 7.36
CA ALA A 46 30.04 3.45 7.70
C ALA A 46 31.13 4.53 7.49
N ALA A 47 31.08 5.26 6.37
CA ALA A 47 32.00 6.36 6.10
C ALA A 47 31.90 7.47 7.15
N ALA A 48 30.68 7.84 7.57
CA ALA A 48 30.48 8.83 8.63
C ALA A 48 31.06 8.36 9.97
N ILE A 49 30.87 7.09 10.33
CA ILE A 49 31.46 6.50 11.55
C ILE A 49 32.99 6.54 11.47
N ILE A 50 33.57 6.10 10.36
CA ILE A 50 35.02 6.08 10.17
C ILE A 50 35.59 7.51 10.21
N ALA A 51 34.94 8.47 9.56
CA ALA A 51 35.36 9.87 9.56
C ALA A 51 35.35 10.47 10.98
N LEU A 52 34.30 10.19 11.77
CA LEU A 52 34.24 10.62 13.18
C LEU A 52 35.26 9.90 14.05
N ALA A 53 35.55 8.63 13.76
CA ALA A 53 36.56 7.86 14.47
C ALA A 53 37.99 8.41 14.29
N LEU A 54 38.21 9.33 13.34
CA LEU A 54 39.48 10.06 13.22
C LEU A 54 39.71 11.08 14.34
N VAL A 55 38.65 11.49 15.05
CA VAL A 55 38.70 12.53 16.09
C VAL A 55 38.16 12.08 17.45
N MET A 56 37.58 10.88 17.55
CA MET A 56 37.08 10.26 18.80
C MET A 56 37.15 8.74 18.71
N ASP A 57 36.89 8.02 19.81
CA ASP A 57 36.86 6.55 19.80
C ASP A 57 35.80 6.00 18.83
N ALA A 58 36.15 4.93 18.10
CA ALA A 58 35.28 4.33 17.09
C ALA A 58 33.91 3.88 17.65
N TRP A 59 33.87 3.40 18.91
CA TRP A 59 32.63 2.99 19.55
C TRP A 59 31.71 4.19 19.85
N LEU A 60 32.28 5.33 20.27
CA LEU A 60 31.53 6.58 20.48
C LEU A 60 30.99 7.12 19.16
N ALA A 61 31.82 7.11 18.11
CA ALA A 61 31.41 7.53 16.77
C ALA A 61 30.21 6.71 16.27
N ALA A 62 30.27 5.38 16.41
CA ALA A 62 29.18 4.48 16.03
C ALA A 62 27.89 4.75 16.83
N VAL A 63 27.99 4.95 18.14
CA VAL A 63 26.85 5.29 19.00
C VAL A 63 26.24 6.64 18.59
N LEU A 64 27.06 7.66 18.36
CA LEU A 64 26.60 8.99 17.97
C LEU A 64 25.82 8.96 16.65
N VAL A 65 26.39 8.33 15.61
CA VAL A 65 25.72 8.17 14.32
C VAL A 65 24.42 7.36 14.48
N GLY A 66 24.45 6.29 15.29
CA GLY A 66 23.26 5.50 15.61
C GLY A 66 22.14 6.32 16.25
N VAL A 67 22.46 7.18 17.22
CA VAL A 67 21.49 8.07 17.87
C VAL A 67 20.88 9.04 16.86
N VAL A 68 21.70 9.67 16.00
CA VAL A 68 21.21 10.59 14.97
C VAL A 68 20.24 9.87 14.02
N LEU A 69 20.58 8.66 13.57
CA LEU A 69 19.71 7.86 12.70
C LEU A 69 18.39 7.48 13.39
N LEU A 70 18.41 7.12 14.67
CA LEU A 70 17.20 6.81 15.44
C LEU A 70 16.30 8.03 15.60
N VAL A 71 16.86 9.22 15.80
CA VAL A 71 16.08 10.47 15.85
C VAL A 71 15.40 10.74 14.51
N ILE A 72 16.12 10.60 13.40
CA ILE A 72 15.57 10.76 12.05
C ILE A 72 14.46 9.73 11.80
N ALA A 73 14.72 8.45 12.11
CA ALA A 73 13.75 7.37 11.96
C ALA A 73 12.49 7.60 12.80
N GLY A 74 12.66 8.04 14.06
CA GLY A 74 11.55 8.43 14.93
C GLY A 74 10.74 9.57 14.34
N GLY A 75 11.38 10.60 13.80
CA GLY A 75 10.72 11.72 13.13
C GLY A 75 9.90 11.27 11.90
N ILE A 76 10.49 10.45 11.03
CA ILE A 76 9.80 9.87 9.86
C ILE A 76 8.61 9.02 10.31
N ALA A 77 8.79 8.16 11.32
CA ALA A 77 7.73 7.30 11.84
C ALA A 77 6.57 8.11 12.44
N LEU A 78 6.86 9.17 13.20
CA LEU A 78 5.84 10.06 13.77
C LEU A 78 5.10 10.83 12.68
N PHE A 79 5.80 11.35 11.67
CA PHE A 79 5.20 12.02 10.52
C PHE A 79 4.30 11.07 9.72
N GLY A 80 4.78 9.85 9.44
CA GLY A 80 4.00 8.81 8.78
C GLY A 80 2.75 8.45 9.59
N LYS A 81 2.88 8.28 10.91
CA LYS A 81 1.72 8.02 11.80
C LYS A 81 0.70 9.15 11.72
N LYS A 82 1.15 10.41 11.72
CA LYS A 82 0.28 11.58 11.61
C LYS A 82 -0.47 11.58 10.28
N GLN A 83 0.22 11.38 9.16
CA GLN A 83 -0.41 11.30 7.83
C GLN A 83 -1.44 10.17 7.72
N VAL A 84 -1.14 8.98 8.27
CA VAL A 84 -2.11 7.87 8.27
C VAL A 84 -3.32 8.18 9.18
N SER A 85 -3.08 8.84 10.31
CA SER A 85 -4.15 9.21 11.26
C SER A 85 -5.04 10.34 10.75
N GLU A 86 -4.49 11.29 9.99
CA GLU A 86 -5.22 12.45 9.43
C GLU A 86 -5.84 12.13 8.05
N GLY A 87 -5.22 11.25 7.26
CA GLY A 87 -5.64 10.92 5.89
C GLY A 87 -6.78 9.91 5.77
N THR A 88 -7.38 9.48 6.89
CA THR A 88 -8.48 8.50 6.86
C THR A 88 -9.65 8.98 7.70
N PRO A 89 -10.76 9.49 7.11
CA PRO A 89 -12.06 9.22 7.70
C PRO A 89 -12.29 7.72 7.55
N MET A 90 -11.78 6.93 8.49
CA MET A 90 -12.04 5.48 8.59
C MET A 90 -13.48 5.21 9.08
N LYS A 91 -14.38 6.15 8.81
CA LYS A 91 -15.82 5.97 8.76
C LYS A 91 -16.21 6.38 7.35
N PRO A 92 -16.42 5.45 6.43
CA PRO A 92 -17.08 5.79 5.18
C PRO A 92 -18.54 6.08 5.53
N GLU A 93 -18.82 7.25 6.09
CA GLU A 93 -20.15 7.66 6.59
C GLU A 93 -21.20 7.45 5.49
N ARG A 94 -20.81 7.75 4.24
CA ARG A 94 -21.64 7.54 3.05
C ARG A 94 -21.83 6.08 2.66
N ALA A 95 -20.82 5.23 2.81
CA ALA A 95 -20.99 3.80 2.53
C ALA A 95 -21.86 3.13 3.61
N THR A 96 -21.73 3.55 4.87
CA THR A 96 -22.58 3.07 5.96
C THR A 96 -24.02 3.57 5.85
N GLU A 97 -24.25 4.79 5.34
CA GLU A 97 -25.59 5.32 5.12
C GLU A 97 -26.32 4.60 3.98
N ASN A 98 -25.63 4.33 2.86
CA ASN A 98 -26.19 3.58 1.74
C ASN A 98 -26.55 2.14 2.14
N LEU A 99 -25.67 1.45 2.88
CA LEU A 99 -25.96 0.11 3.40
C LEU A 99 -27.17 0.08 4.35
N ARG A 100 -27.34 1.11 5.20
CA ARG A 100 -28.52 1.22 6.07
C ARG A 100 -29.81 1.40 5.26
N ARG A 101 -29.79 2.28 4.26
CA ARG A 101 -30.95 2.48 3.36
C ARG A 101 -31.32 1.22 2.59
N ASP A 102 -30.34 0.46 2.12
CA ASP A 102 -30.57 -0.78 1.37
C ASP A 102 -31.18 -1.87 2.27
N VAL A 103 -30.73 -1.98 3.52
CA VAL A 103 -31.30 -2.93 4.50
C VAL A 103 -32.73 -2.56 4.89
N ASP A 104 -33.01 -1.26 5.10
CA ASP A 104 -34.36 -0.80 5.42
C ASP A 104 -35.32 -1.00 4.24
N ALA A 105 -34.88 -0.74 3.01
CA ALA A 105 -35.67 -0.98 1.80
C ALA A 105 -36.03 -2.47 1.60
N VAL A 106 -35.13 -3.39 1.97
CA VAL A 106 -35.41 -4.84 1.93
C VAL A 106 -36.38 -5.25 3.05
N LYS A 107 -36.27 -4.67 4.26
CA LYS A 107 -37.21 -4.93 5.36
C LYS A 107 -38.62 -4.44 5.05
N HIS A 108 -38.78 -3.28 4.43
CA HIS A 108 -40.10 -2.74 4.07
C HIS A 108 -40.80 -3.58 2.98
N ARG A 109 -40.05 -4.10 1.99
CA ARG A 109 -40.62 -5.00 0.97
C ARG A 109 -41.13 -6.33 1.54
N HIS A 110 -40.60 -6.81 2.66
CA HIS A 110 -41.08 -8.05 3.29
C HIS A 110 -42.32 -7.84 4.17
N ALA A 111 -42.51 -6.61 4.67
CA ALA A 111 -43.70 -6.22 5.45
C ALA A 111 -44.94 -5.99 4.57
N GLU A 112 -44.78 -5.57 3.31
CA GLU A 112 -45.91 -5.34 2.39
C GLU A 112 -46.47 -6.64 1.75
N ASP A 113 -45.67 -7.71 1.65
CA ASP A 113 -46.07 -8.98 1.01
C ASP A 113 -46.98 -9.87 1.89
N HIS A 114 -47.28 -9.45 3.13
CA HIS A 114 -48.14 -10.18 4.07
C HIS A 114 -49.53 -9.55 4.26
N THR A 115 -50.06 -8.81 3.28
CA THR A 115 -51.49 -8.46 3.28
C THR A 115 -52.30 -9.60 2.63
N PRO A 116 -53.00 -10.47 3.40
CA PRO A 116 -53.89 -11.46 2.82
C PRO A 116 -55.00 -10.73 2.05
N ARG A 117 -55.03 -10.89 0.73
CA ARG A 117 -56.16 -10.44 -0.10
C ARG A 117 -57.38 -11.28 0.28
N SER A 118 -58.25 -10.73 1.14
CA SER A 118 -59.58 -11.26 1.37
C SER A 118 -60.57 -10.63 0.39
N THR A 119 -61.15 -11.50 -0.45
CA THR A 119 -62.55 -11.50 -0.93
C THR A 119 -62.95 -10.43 -1.97
N PRO A 120 -64.05 -10.63 -2.73
CA PRO A 120 -65.39 -11.00 -2.25
C PRO A 120 -65.69 -12.50 -2.25
#